data_AF-A0A1Z8JHU9-F1
#
_entry.id   AF-A0A1Z8JHU9-F1
#
_cell.length_a   1.000
_cell.length_b   1.000
_cell.length_c   1.000
_cell.angle_alpha   90.00
_cell.angle_beta   90.00
_cell.angle_gamma   90.00
#
_symmetry.space_group_name_H-M   'P 1'
#
loop_
_entity.id
_entity.type
_entity.pdbx_description
1 polymer ?
#
loop_
_entity_poly.entity_id
_entity_poly.type
_entity_poly.pdbx_seq_one_letter_code
_entity_poly.pdbx_strand_id
1 'polypeptide(L)'
;MGKRRGVLKKKEVEKPRNHERADYIFQTMNQELQDKALLAAEAHIFKLEKEGKMDEPIFLQLTTMVQTSKSKEFTRRMIKIPNRLRTVKNTTILLVTKDPVDTYRVPLTDKEAVTSDTFTDIVGYKKFKTMVGTSKKALKTYHEYDMIITDNRLHSLLPKLLEPTIFCKSSQKFPLMLQMAKPDPDAQLVKTKKSGFKDERVEPEYVQGQIKSWCRNTTFVPSTGPVISIIVGNPNYLVQK
;
A
#
# COMPACT_ATOMS: atom_id res chain seq x y z
N MET A 1 -7.44 -68.64 2.43
CA MET A 1 -6.37 -68.00 1.64
C MET A 1 -7.03 -66.95 0.74
N GLY A 2 -6.98 -65.64 1.07
CA GLY A 2 -5.97 -64.68 0.55
C GLY A 2 -6.30 -64.29 -0.90
N LYS A 3 -6.71 -63.07 -1.27
CA LYS A 3 -6.03 -61.77 -1.08
C LYS A 3 -7.02 -60.61 -1.25
N ARG A 4 -7.03 -59.65 -0.32
CA ARG A 4 -7.65 -58.32 -0.49
C ARG A 4 -6.80 -57.49 -1.45
N ARG A 5 -7.41 -56.90 -2.48
CA ARG A 5 -6.78 -55.95 -3.40
C ARG A 5 -6.40 -54.69 -2.62
N GLY A 6 -5.11 -54.38 -2.58
CA GLY A 6 -4.56 -53.23 -1.87
C GLY A 6 -4.96 -51.90 -2.49
N VAL A 7 -5.45 -50.98 -1.65
CA VAL A 7 -5.67 -49.58 -2.00
C VAL A 7 -4.31 -48.90 -2.02
N LEU A 8 -3.88 -48.42 -3.20
CA LEU A 8 -2.72 -47.56 -3.37
C LEU A 8 -2.96 -46.25 -2.62
N LYS A 9 -2.35 -46.08 -1.45
CA LYS A 9 -2.29 -44.78 -0.75
C LYS A 9 -1.45 -43.82 -1.58
N LYS A 10 -2.01 -42.66 -1.93
CA LYS A 10 -1.27 -41.51 -2.47
C LYS A 10 -0.11 -41.20 -1.51
N LYS A 11 1.12 -41.16 -2.03
CA LYS A 11 2.25 -40.56 -1.32
C LYS A 11 1.91 -39.10 -1.05
N GLU A 12 1.67 -38.76 0.21
CA GLU A 12 1.68 -37.38 0.66
C GLU A 12 3.10 -36.86 0.42
N VAL A 13 3.23 -35.96 -0.56
CA VAL A 13 4.45 -35.19 -0.73
C VAL A 13 4.43 -34.16 0.39
N GLU A 14 5.19 -34.43 1.45
CA GLU A 14 5.50 -33.43 2.47
C GLU A 14 6.07 -32.20 1.76
N LYS A 15 5.32 -31.11 1.73
CA LYS A 15 5.85 -29.80 1.36
C LYS A 15 6.93 -29.46 2.40
N PRO A 16 8.15 -29.06 1.99
CA PRO A 16 9.18 -28.70 2.94
C PRO A 16 8.65 -27.59 3.86
N ARG A 17 8.71 -27.89 5.16
CA ARG A 17 8.28 -27.04 6.26
C ARG A 17 9.01 -25.70 6.19
N ASN A 18 8.29 -24.66 6.57
CA ASN A 18 8.75 -23.28 6.75
C ASN A 18 10.22 -23.22 7.14
N HIS A 19 11.03 -22.47 6.39
CA HIS A 19 12.24 -21.91 6.97
C HIS A 19 11.80 -21.09 8.18
N GLU A 20 12.08 -21.57 9.38
CA GLU A 20 12.09 -20.77 10.59
C GLU A 20 13.04 -19.60 10.30
N ARG A 21 12.46 -18.46 9.91
CA ARG A 21 13.19 -17.21 9.85
C ARG A 21 13.52 -16.91 11.29
N ALA A 22 14.79 -17.09 11.67
CA ALA A 22 15.29 -16.61 12.94
C ALA A 22 14.78 -15.17 13.12
N ASP A 23 14.17 -14.89 14.27
CA ASP A 23 13.75 -13.55 14.60
C ASP A 23 14.97 -12.63 14.47
N TYR A 24 14.83 -11.59 13.65
CA TYR A 24 15.90 -10.63 13.46
C TYR A 24 16.15 -9.93 14.81
N ILE A 25 17.25 -10.27 15.46
CA ILE A 25 17.69 -9.58 16.68
C ILE A 25 18.07 -8.18 16.25
N PHE A 26 17.28 -7.19 16.69
CA PHE A 26 17.59 -5.78 16.47
C PHE A 26 18.87 -5.44 17.22
N GLN A 27 20.02 -5.51 16.54
CA GLN A 27 21.24 -4.90 17.03
C GLN A 27 21.10 -3.40 16.79
N THR A 28 20.94 -2.65 17.88
CA THR A 28 21.06 -1.19 17.86
C THR A 28 22.37 -0.82 17.19
N MET A 29 22.31 0.09 16.20
CA MET A 29 23.52 0.67 15.60
C MET A 29 24.44 1.20 16.71
N ASN A 30 25.76 1.11 16.53
CA ASN A 30 26.74 1.75 17.40
C ASN A 30 26.26 3.16 17.80
N GLN A 31 26.21 3.44 19.11
CA GLN A 31 25.72 4.71 19.65
C GLN A 31 26.38 5.92 18.97
N GLU A 32 27.68 5.84 18.70
CA GLU A 32 28.43 6.90 18.03
C GLU A 32 27.91 7.21 16.62
N LEU A 33 27.47 6.18 15.88
CA LEU A 33 26.87 6.35 14.55
C LEU A 33 25.47 6.95 14.65
N GLN A 34 24.71 6.63 15.71
CA GLN A 34 23.41 7.23 15.95
C GLN A 34 23.54 8.73 16.23
N ASP A 35 24.48 9.11 17.10
CA ASP A 35 24.72 10.51 17.46
C ASP A 35 25.17 11.34 16.25
N LYS A 36 26.08 10.78 15.42
CA LYS A 36 26.49 11.41 14.15
C LYS A 36 25.33 11.55 13.16
N ALA A 37 24.46 10.54 13.06
CA ALA A 37 23.29 10.58 12.19
C ALA A 37 22.26 11.61 12.65
N LEU A 38 22.04 11.72 13.97
CA LEU A 38 21.16 12.72 14.59
C LEU A 38 21.66 14.14 14.31
N LEU A 39 22.94 14.41 14.54
CA LEU A 39 23.55 15.71 14.27
C LEU A 39 23.41 16.10 12.79
N ALA A 40 23.65 15.16 11.88
CA ALA A 40 23.47 15.37 10.44
C ALA A 40 22.01 15.65 10.08
N ALA A 41 21.06 14.96 10.71
CA ALA A 41 19.63 15.18 10.52
C ALA A 41 19.20 16.57 11.02
N GLU A 42 19.65 16.99 12.21
CA GLU A 42 19.40 18.33 12.76
C GLU A 42 19.93 19.43 11.84
N ALA A 43 21.17 19.30 11.36
CA ALA A 43 21.76 20.24 10.40
C ALA A 43 20.95 20.32 9.09
N HIS A 44 20.45 19.18 8.61
CA HIS A 44 19.60 19.13 7.42
C HIS A 44 18.24 19.79 7.64
N ILE A 45 17.62 19.56 8.81
CA ILE A 45 16.34 20.20 9.19
C ILE A 45 16.52 21.72 9.26
N PHE A 46 17.59 22.22 9.90
CA PHE A 46 17.90 23.65 9.94
C PHE A 46 18.04 24.27 8.55
N LYS A 47 18.68 23.54 7.61
CA LYS A 47 18.76 23.98 6.21
C LYS A 47 17.38 24.06 5.54
N LEU A 48 16.54 23.03 5.73
CA LEU A 48 15.18 23.01 5.16
C LEU A 48 14.29 24.11 5.74
N GLU A 49 14.46 24.44 7.01
CA GLU A 49 13.77 25.56 7.67
C GLU A 49 14.12 26.89 7.00
N LYS A 50 15.43 27.15 6.79
CA LYS A 50 15.90 28.35 6.09
C LYS A 50 15.38 28.45 4.65
N GLU A 51 15.18 27.31 3.98
CA GLU A 51 14.64 27.24 2.62
C GLU A 51 13.09 27.23 2.56
N GLY A 52 12.40 27.22 3.71
CA GLY A 52 10.93 27.15 3.78
C GLY A 52 10.33 25.81 3.33
N LYS A 53 11.10 24.72 3.41
CA LYS A 53 10.74 23.37 2.89
C LYS A 53 10.44 22.35 3.99
N MET A 54 9.82 22.79 5.06
CA MET A 54 9.55 21.96 6.24
C MET A 54 8.52 20.84 6.00
N ASP A 55 7.79 20.89 4.89
CA ASP A 55 6.80 19.87 4.49
C ASP A 55 7.38 18.79 3.57
N GLU A 56 8.66 18.88 3.18
CA GLU A 56 9.29 17.86 2.33
C GLU A 56 9.49 16.54 3.10
N PRO A 57 9.21 15.38 2.47
CA PRO A 57 9.42 14.10 3.11
C PRO A 57 10.91 13.79 3.32
N ILE A 58 11.25 13.24 4.49
CA ILE A 58 12.57 12.69 4.78
C ILE A 58 12.63 11.24 4.32
N PHE A 59 13.68 10.90 3.57
CA PHE A 59 13.89 9.56 3.01
C PHE A 59 15.03 8.85 3.71
N LEU A 60 14.79 7.59 4.09
CA LEU A 60 15.81 6.61 4.44
C LEU A 60 16.20 5.83 3.18
N GLN A 61 17.49 5.86 2.83
CA GLN A 61 18.05 5.07 1.75
C GLN A 61 18.71 3.83 2.32
N LEU A 62 18.18 2.66 1.97
CA LEU A 62 18.74 1.37 2.35
C LEU A 62 19.43 0.75 1.14
N THR A 63 20.73 0.50 1.27
CA THR A 63 21.50 -0.24 0.27
C THR A 63 21.65 -1.68 0.76
N THR A 64 21.12 -2.64 0.01
CA THR A 64 21.19 -4.06 0.29
C THR A 64 22.22 -4.74 -0.60
N MET A 65 22.94 -5.72 -0.05
CA MET A 65 23.90 -6.52 -0.82
C MET A 65 23.22 -7.44 -1.85
N VAL A 66 21.99 -7.87 -1.53
CA VAL A 66 21.17 -8.73 -2.39
C VAL A 66 19.89 -7.98 -2.74
N GLN A 67 19.42 -8.14 -3.97
CA GLN A 67 18.16 -7.58 -4.44
C GLN A 67 16.99 -8.09 -3.59
N THR A 68 16.01 -7.23 -3.33
CA THR A 68 14.85 -7.60 -2.51
C THR A 68 13.71 -8.22 -3.31
N SER A 69 13.77 -8.15 -4.64
CA SER A 69 12.91 -8.91 -5.54
C SER A 69 13.68 -9.39 -6.77
N LYS A 70 13.26 -10.54 -7.31
CA LYS A 70 13.75 -11.10 -8.57
C LYS A 70 13.16 -10.40 -9.80
N SER A 71 12.00 -9.74 -9.63
CA SER A 71 11.28 -9.07 -10.72
C SER A 71 10.69 -7.74 -10.24
N LYS A 72 10.35 -6.87 -11.19
CA LYS A 72 9.76 -5.57 -10.88
C LYS A 72 8.39 -5.76 -10.22
N GLU A 73 8.29 -5.43 -8.94
CA GLU A 73 7.04 -5.42 -8.19
C GLU A 73 6.48 -3.99 -8.15
N PHE A 74 5.14 -3.88 -8.12
CA PHE A 74 4.45 -2.60 -7.90
C PHE A 74 3.64 -2.59 -6.60
N THR A 75 3.57 -3.74 -5.93
CA THR A 75 2.82 -3.89 -4.68
C THR A 75 3.61 -3.29 -3.53
N ARG A 76 3.04 -2.27 -2.91
CA ARG A 76 3.60 -1.62 -1.73
C ARG A 76 3.36 -2.48 -0.49
N ARG A 77 4.42 -2.69 0.30
CA ARG A 77 4.38 -3.41 1.57
C ARG A 77 4.46 -2.41 2.71
N MET A 78 3.59 -2.56 3.69
CA MET A 78 3.50 -1.67 4.85
C MET A 78 4.63 -1.95 5.85
N ILE A 79 5.21 -0.89 6.39
CA ILE A 79 6.12 -0.93 7.54
C ILE A 79 5.43 -0.19 8.67
N LYS A 80 5.16 -0.91 9.77
CA LYS A 80 4.56 -0.30 10.96
C LYS A 80 5.57 0.63 11.60
N ILE A 81 5.14 1.86 11.87
CA ILE A 81 5.97 2.86 12.55
C ILE A 81 5.28 3.35 13.82
N PRO A 82 6.04 3.70 14.87
CA PRO A 82 5.47 4.16 16.12
C PRO A 82 4.73 5.49 15.93
N ASN A 83 5.39 6.44 15.26
CA ASN A 83 4.89 7.77 14.98
C ASN A 83 4.13 7.79 13.65
N ARG A 84 3.03 8.55 13.62
CA ARG A 84 2.12 8.61 12.46
C ARG A 84 2.73 9.47 11.34
N LEU A 85 2.76 8.96 10.12
CA LEU A 85 3.28 9.72 8.96
C LEU A 85 2.29 10.75 8.40
N ARG A 86 0.99 10.44 8.37
CA ARG A 86 -0.08 11.32 7.87
C ARG A 86 -1.38 11.10 8.62
N THR A 87 -2.26 12.09 8.62
CA THR A 87 -3.63 11.97 9.12
C THR A 87 -4.61 11.89 7.96
N VAL A 88 -5.72 11.17 8.14
CA VAL A 88 -6.76 11.03 7.09
C VAL A 88 -7.32 12.41 6.70
N LYS A 89 -7.53 13.30 7.67
CA LYS A 89 -8.10 14.63 7.46
C LYS A 89 -7.27 15.54 6.54
N ASN A 90 -5.94 15.40 6.57
CA ASN A 90 -5.03 16.27 5.81
C ASN A 90 -4.52 15.58 4.53
N THR A 91 -5.10 14.45 4.14
CA THR A 91 -4.65 13.68 2.97
C THR A 91 -5.75 13.71 1.92
N THR A 92 -5.43 14.11 0.69
CA THR A 92 -6.37 13.95 -0.43
C THR A 92 -6.34 12.51 -0.96
N ILE A 93 -7.46 11.81 -0.81
CA ILE A 93 -7.56 10.37 -1.10
C ILE A 93 -8.50 10.12 -2.28
N LEU A 94 -7.98 9.49 -3.33
CA LEU A 94 -8.75 8.97 -4.45
C LEU A 94 -8.99 7.46 -4.26
N LEU A 95 -10.25 7.05 -4.20
CA LEU A 95 -10.64 5.64 -4.21
C LEU A 95 -11.09 5.20 -5.62
N VAL A 96 -10.43 4.18 -6.14
CA VAL A 96 -10.75 3.55 -7.42
C VAL A 96 -11.44 2.21 -7.17
N THR A 97 -12.71 2.14 -7.53
CA THR A 97 -13.55 0.96 -7.34
C THR A 97 -13.86 0.28 -8.67
N LYS A 98 -14.42 -0.93 -8.58
CA LYS A 98 -15.00 -1.60 -9.74
C LYS A 98 -16.27 -0.84 -10.21
N ASP A 99 -16.58 -0.94 -11.49
CA ASP A 99 -17.87 -0.48 -12.04
C ASP A 99 -18.97 -1.55 -11.83
N PRO A 100 -20.22 -1.17 -11.50
CA PRO A 100 -20.72 0.19 -11.27
C PRO A 100 -20.22 0.81 -9.96
N VAL A 101 -19.94 2.12 -9.98
CA VAL A 101 -19.35 2.83 -8.84
C VAL A 101 -20.33 2.98 -7.67
N ASP A 102 -21.63 3.11 -7.95
CA ASP A 102 -22.65 3.42 -6.94
C ASP A 102 -22.78 2.33 -5.87
N THR A 103 -22.56 1.07 -6.24
CA THR A 103 -22.51 -0.07 -5.30
C THR A 103 -21.51 0.16 -4.16
N TYR A 104 -20.42 0.87 -4.43
CA TYR A 104 -19.37 1.14 -3.46
C TYR A 104 -19.46 2.56 -2.90
N ARG A 105 -19.80 3.53 -3.74
CA ARG A 105 -19.86 4.94 -3.36
C ARG A 105 -20.96 5.20 -2.34
N VAL A 106 -22.20 4.75 -2.61
CA VAL A 106 -23.36 5.01 -1.76
C VAL A 106 -23.12 4.61 -0.29
N PRO A 107 -22.70 3.37 0.03
CA PRO A 107 -22.47 2.97 1.43
C PRO A 107 -21.25 3.67 2.07
N LEU A 108 -20.26 4.10 1.28
CA LEU A 108 -19.08 4.79 1.82
C LEU A 108 -19.31 6.28 2.08
N THR A 109 -20.24 6.90 1.33
CA THR A 109 -20.57 8.33 1.46
C THR A 109 -21.85 8.59 2.24
N ASP A 110 -22.46 7.56 2.80
CA ASP A 110 -23.62 7.72 3.66
C ASP A 110 -23.25 8.57 4.89
N LYS A 111 -24.17 9.43 5.36
CA LYS A 111 -23.91 10.38 6.45
C LYS A 111 -23.60 9.68 7.77
N GLU A 112 -24.15 8.48 7.95
CA GLU A 112 -23.93 7.65 9.14
C GLU A 112 -22.62 6.84 9.05
N ALA A 113 -22.03 6.73 7.85
CA ALA A 113 -20.81 5.96 7.65
C ALA A 113 -19.57 6.68 8.19
N VAL A 114 -18.66 5.92 8.79
CA VAL A 114 -17.37 6.44 9.32
C VAL A 114 -16.44 6.95 8.21
N THR A 115 -16.76 6.67 6.94
CA THR A 115 -15.98 7.07 5.75
C THR A 115 -16.55 8.26 5.00
N SER A 116 -17.65 8.88 5.47
CA SER A 116 -18.36 9.96 4.78
C SER A 116 -17.43 11.08 4.27
N ASP A 117 -16.51 11.52 5.12
CA ASP A 117 -15.53 12.58 4.83
C ASP A 117 -14.11 12.06 4.55
N THR A 118 -13.92 10.76 4.37
CA THR A 118 -12.58 10.16 4.20
C THR A 118 -12.03 10.34 2.78
N PHE A 119 -12.89 10.24 1.77
CA PHE A 119 -12.46 10.22 0.37
C PHE A 119 -12.73 11.57 -0.30
N THR A 120 -11.71 12.11 -0.96
CA THR A 120 -11.86 13.30 -1.79
C THR A 120 -12.69 12.95 -3.03
N ASP A 121 -12.41 11.79 -3.64
CA ASP A 121 -13.14 11.30 -4.79
C ASP A 121 -13.24 9.77 -4.78
N ILE A 122 -14.41 9.28 -5.21
CA ILE A 122 -14.66 7.86 -5.47
C ILE A 122 -15.03 7.69 -6.93
N VAL A 123 -14.21 6.93 -7.67
CA VAL A 123 -14.34 6.75 -9.12
C VAL A 123 -14.31 5.27 -9.51
N GLY A 124 -15.06 4.92 -10.55
CA GLY A 124 -14.97 3.61 -11.19
C GLY A 124 -13.71 3.46 -12.05
N TYR A 125 -13.29 2.22 -12.28
CA TYR A 125 -12.10 1.88 -13.07
C TYR A 125 -12.10 2.50 -14.47
N LYS A 126 -13.26 2.55 -15.16
CA LYS A 126 -13.36 3.21 -16.48
C LYS A 126 -12.98 4.68 -16.44
N LYS A 127 -13.46 5.43 -15.44
CA LYS A 127 -13.12 6.85 -15.26
C LYS A 127 -11.66 7.02 -14.85
N PHE A 128 -11.16 6.16 -13.95
CA PHE A 128 -9.75 6.19 -13.59
C PHE A 128 -8.83 5.99 -14.80
N LYS A 129 -9.16 5.05 -15.69
CA LYS A 129 -8.42 4.83 -16.95
C LYS A 129 -8.35 6.09 -17.82
N THR A 130 -9.39 6.92 -17.87
CA THR A 130 -9.35 8.18 -18.62
C THR A 130 -8.56 9.27 -17.91
N MET A 131 -8.54 9.27 -16.58
CA MET A 131 -7.74 10.18 -15.74
C MET A 131 -6.24 9.92 -15.86
N VAL A 132 -5.82 8.67 -16.04
CA VAL A 132 -4.38 8.32 -16.15
C VAL A 132 -3.93 7.90 -17.55
N GLY A 133 -4.84 7.86 -18.52
CA GLY A 133 -4.57 7.27 -19.85
C GLY A 133 -3.58 8.02 -20.73
N THR A 134 -3.12 9.22 -20.33
CA THR A 134 -2.06 9.97 -21.03
C THR A 134 -1.08 10.51 -20.00
N SER A 135 0.18 10.71 -20.37
CA SER A 135 1.23 11.19 -19.44
C SER A 135 0.86 12.51 -18.76
N LYS A 136 0.23 13.45 -19.48
CA LYS A 136 -0.22 14.74 -18.91
C LYS A 136 -1.34 14.57 -17.89
N LYS A 137 -2.34 13.73 -18.16
CA LYS A 137 -3.45 13.50 -17.23
C LYS A 137 -3.01 12.65 -16.03
N ALA A 138 -2.12 11.68 -16.23
CA ALA A 138 -1.50 10.92 -15.16
C ALA A 138 -0.68 11.84 -14.25
N LEU A 139 0.10 12.77 -14.81
CA LEU A 139 0.85 13.76 -14.04
C LEU A 139 -0.09 14.67 -13.24
N LYS A 140 -1.18 15.15 -13.84
CA LYS A 140 -2.21 15.91 -13.12
C LYS A 140 -2.74 15.11 -11.92
N THR A 141 -3.20 13.88 -12.16
CA THR A 141 -3.74 13.00 -11.11
C THR A 141 -2.70 12.71 -10.01
N TYR A 142 -1.42 12.55 -10.38
CA TYR A 142 -0.32 12.32 -9.46
C TYR A 142 -0.09 13.50 -8.50
N HIS A 143 -0.31 14.74 -8.95
CA HIS A 143 -0.15 15.93 -8.11
C HIS A 143 -1.42 16.31 -7.35
N GLU A 144 -2.60 16.03 -7.90
CA GLU A 144 -3.90 16.35 -7.31
C GLU A 144 -4.19 15.54 -6.02
N TYR A 145 -3.81 14.26 -6.02
CA TYR A 145 -4.04 13.37 -4.88
C TYR A 145 -2.73 13.01 -4.17
N ASP A 146 -2.77 13.02 -2.84
CA ASP A 146 -1.71 12.50 -1.99
C ASP A 146 -1.64 10.99 -2.03
N MET A 147 -2.81 10.34 -2.02
CA MET A 147 -2.94 8.90 -1.94
C MET A 147 -3.98 8.40 -2.94
N ILE A 148 -3.58 7.40 -3.74
CA ILE A 148 -4.48 6.69 -4.64
C ILE A 148 -4.65 5.28 -4.09
N ILE A 149 -5.89 4.86 -3.94
CA ILE A 149 -6.27 3.58 -3.35
C ILE A 149 -7.16 2.87 -4.33
N THR A 150 -6.94 1.58 -4.48
CA THR A 150 -7.62 0.73 -5.45
C THR A 150 -8.18 -0.50 -4.75
N ASP A 151 -9.36 -0.91 -5.18
CA ASP A 151 -9.88 -2.23 -4.82
C ASP A 151 -8.87 -3.32 -5.21
N ASN A 152 -8.58 -4.24 -4.29
CA ASN A 152 -7.71 -5.39 -4.49
C ASN A 152 -8.00 -6.13 -5.82
N ARG A 153 -9.26 -6.23 -6.22
CA ARG A 153 -9.69 -6.93 -7.44
C ARG A 153 -9.22 -6.25 -8.73
N LEU A 154 -8.89 -4.96 -8.68
CA LEU A 154 -8.39 -4.20 -9.83
C LEU A 154 -6.85 -4.18 -9.89
N HIS A 155 -6.17 -4.65 -8.84
CA HIS A 155 -4.72 -4.52 -8.70
C HIS A 155 -3.94 -5.10 -9.88
N SER A 156 -4.38 -6.25 -10.40
CA SER A 156 -3.74 -6.91 -11.55
C SER A 156 -3.80 -6.10 -12.84
N LEU A 157 -4.74 -5.15 -12.96
CA LEU A 157 -4.91 -4.30 -14.15
C LEU A 157 -4.03 -3.04 -14.12
N LEU A 158 -3.58 -2.64 -12.93
CA LEU A 158 -2.87 -1.38 -12.72
C LEU A 158 -1.48 -1.33 -13.35
N PRO A 159 -0.63 -2.38 -13.28
CA PRO A 159 0.70 -2.34 -13.89
C PRO A 159 0.62 -1.98 -15.37
N LYS A 160 -0.22 -2.66 -16.14
CA LYS A 160 -0.38 -2.40 -17.58
C LYS A 160 -0.86 -0.96 -17.89
N LEU A 161 -1.67 -0.39 -17.00
CA LEU A 161 -2.23 0.96 -17.17
C LEU A 161 -1.23 2.05 -16.78
N LEU A 162 -0.49 1.85 -15.68
CA LEU A 162 0.34 2.87 -15.04
C LEU A 162 1.83 2.78 -15.41
N GLU A 163 2.29 1.64 -15.92
CA GLU A 163 3.67 1.44 -16.39
C GLU A 163 4.23 2.53 -17.30
N PRO A 164 3.49 3.02 -18.32
CA PRO A 164 4.01 4.08 -19.19
C PRO A 164 3.95 5.49 -18.57
N THR A 165 3.55 5.62 -17.31
CA THR A 165 3.24 6.92 -16.67
C THR A 165 4.22 7.29 -15.56
N ILE A 166 4.05 8.49 -14.98
CA ILE A 166 4.86 8.99 -13.86
C ILE A 166 4.80 8.07 -12.62
N PHE A 167 3.71 7.32 -12.44
CA PHE A 167 3.49 6.43 -11.31
C PHE A 167 4.52 5.29 -11.20
N CYS A 168 5.18 4.92 -12.30
CA CYS A 168 6.24 3.92 -12.27
C CYS A 168 7.65 4.50 -12.14
N LYS A 169 7.81 5.83 -12.27
CA LYS A 169 9.07 6.51 -11.94
C LYS A 169 9.23 6.70 -10.44
N SER A 170 8.12 6.89 -9.72
CA SER A 170 8.08 6.98 -8.26
C SER A 170 7.14 5.94 -7.68
N SER A 171 7.72 4.93 -7.02
CA SER A 171 6.96 3.86 -6.35
C SER A 171 6.11 4.35 -5.17
N GLN A 172 6.32 5.60 -4.72
CA GLN A 172 5.68 6.15 -3.52
C GLN A 172 4.21 6.55 -3.69
N LYS A 173 3.79 6.89 -4.91
CA LYS A 173 2.38 7.17 -5.21
C LYS A 173 1.73 6.11 -6.08
N PHE A 174 2.40 4.96 -6.29
CA PHE A 174 1.74 3.83 -6.91
C PHE A 174 0.51 3.42 -6.06
N PRO A 175 -0.65 3.10 -6.68
CA PRO A 175 -1.87 2.88 -5.92
C PRO A 175 -1.75 1.79 -4.86
N LEU A 176 -2.36 2.05 -3.71
CA LEU A 176 -2.44 1.11 -2.58
C LEU A 176 -3.64 0.18 -2.75
N MET A 177 -3.52 -1.03 -2.20
CA MET A 177 -4.58 -2.01 -2.22
C MET A 177 -5.49 -1.85 -1.00
N LEU A 178 -6.79 -1.99 -1.23
CA LEU A 178 -7.80 -1.99 -0.19
C LEU A 178 -8.85 -3.07 -0.45
N GLN A 179 -9.35 -3.67 0.61
CA GLN A 179 -10.47 -4.59 0.59
C GLN A 179 -11.75 -3.89 1.07
N MET A 180 -12.86 -4.08 0.34
CA MET A 180 -14.13 -3.40 0.64
C MET A 180 -14.87 -3.98 1.85
N ALA A 181 -14.67 -5.27 2.14
CA ALA A 181 -15.24 -5.96 3.28
C ALA A 181 -14.22 -6.95 3.84
N LYS A 182 -14.39 -7.32 5.11
CA LYS A 182 -13.55 -8.33 5.75
C LYS A 182 -13.71 -9.67 5.00
N PRO A 183 -12.61 -10.37 4.68
CA PRO A 183 -12.69 -11.71 4.09
C PRO A 183 -13.46 -12.64 5.02
N ASP A 184 -14.52 -13.23 4.49
CA ASP A 184 -15.44 -14.10 5.23
C ASP A 184 -15.76 -15.31 4.35
N PRO A 185 -15.46 -16.54 4.80
CA PRO A 185 -15.72 -17.74 4.02
C PRO A 185 -17.21 -17.99 3.78
N ASP A 186 -18.08 -17.48 4.67
CA ASP A 186 -19.53 -17.68 4.61
C ASP A 186 -20.24 -16.48 3.94
N ALA A 187 -19.48 -15.58 3.31
CA ALA A 187 -20.01 -14.42 2.62
C ALA A 187 -21.03 -14.82 1.55
N GLN A 188 -22.19 -14.17 1.56
CA GLN A 188 -23.18 -14.33 0.50
C GLN A 188 -22.67 -13.69 -0.79
N LEU A 189 -22.23 -14.53 -1.72
CA LEU A 189 -21.70 -14.07 -2.99
C LEU A 189 -22.83 -13.83 -4.00
N VAL A 190 -22.80 -12.68 -4.64
CA VAL A 190 -23.73 -12.32 -5.71
C VAL A 190 -23.27 -12.95 -7.03
N LYS A 191 -24.15 -13.71 -7.68
CA LYS A 191 -23.88 -14.30 -9.00
C LYS A 191 -24.02 -13.23 -10.08
N THR A 192 -22.94 -12.93 -10.79
CA THR A 192 -22.99 -11.99 -11.93
C THR A 192 -23.07 -12.73 -13.27
N LYS A 193 -23.92 -12.23 -14.19
CA LYS A 193 -24.18 -12.82 -15.52
C LYS A 193 -22.93 -13.11 -16.35
N LYS A 194 -21.84 -12.36 -16.13
CA LYS A 194 -20.58 -12.43 -16.91
C LYS A 194 -19.39 -13.04 -16.15
N SER A 195 -19.50 -13.23 -14.83
CA SER A 195 -18.30 -13.45 -14.01
C SER A 195 -18.62 -14.05 -12.64
N GLY A 196 -18.98 -15.33 -12.60
CA GLY A 196 -19.02 -16.12 -11.36
C GLY A 196 -19.74 -15.49 -10.16
N PHE A 197 -19.35 -15.92 -8.97
CA PHE A 197 -19.79 -15.43 -7.68
C PHE A 197 -18.84 -14.31 -7.18
N LYS A 198 -19.39 -13.20 -6.69
CA LYS A 198 -18.62 -12.05 -6.21
C LYS A 198 -19.13 -11.53 -4.87
N ASP A 199 -18.19 -11.18 -4.00
CA ASP A 199 -18.50 -10.41 -2.80
C ASP A 199 -18.67 -8.93 -3.19
N GLU A 200 -19.87 -8.40 -3.01
CA GLU A 200 -20.20 -6.99 -3.25
C GLU A 200 -20.48 -6.24 -1.94
N ARG A 201 -20.24 -6.87 -0.78
CA ARG A 201 -20.35 -6.21 0.51
C ARG A 201 -19.34 -5.07 0.63
N VAL A 202 -19.75 -4.05 1.36
CA VAL A 202 -18.95 -2.87 1.67
C VAL A 202 -19.12 -2.61 3.16
N GLU A 203 -18.01 -2.60 3.89
CA GLU A 203 -17.96 -2.39 5.33
C GLU A 203 -17.17 -1.10 5.61
N PRO A 204 -17.84 0.06 5.76
CA PRO A 204 -17.19 1.35 5.96
C PRO A 204 -16.17 1.37 7.10
N GLU A 205 -16.44 0.69 8.22
CA GLU A 205 -15.55 0.62 9.37
C GLU A 205 -14.25 -0.12 9.03
N TYR A 206 -14.34 -1.22 8.27
CA TYR A 206 -13.19 -2.00 7.84
C TYR A 206 -12.36 -1.24 6.81
N VAL A 207 -13.01 -0.56 5.87
CA VAL A 207 -12.37 0.33 4.90
C VAL A 207 -11.63 1.43 5.66
N GLN A 208 -12.29 2.13 6.59
CA GLN A 208 -11.71 3.20 7.38
C GLN A 208 -10.52 2.75 8.22
N GLY A 209 -10.58 1.55 8.80
CA GLY A 209 -9.46 0.95 9.53
C GLY A 209 -8.23 0.76 8.65
N GLN A 210 -8.40 0.26 7.42
CA GLN A 210 -7.32 0.11 6.45
C GLN A 210 -6.77 1.48 6.02
N ILE A 211 -7.62 2.47 5.72
CA ILE A 211 -7.20 3.84 5.37
C ILE A 211 -6.36 4.46 6.48
N LYS A 212 -6.84 4.40 7.73
CA LYS A 212 -6.10 4.88 8.90
C LYS A 212 -4.74 4.18 9.03
N SER A 213 -4.68 2.89 8.74
CA SER A 213 -3.42 2.14 8.75
C SER A 213 -2.46 2.61 7.65
N TRP A 214 -2.95 2.85 6.44
CA TRP A 214 -2.13 3.38 5.33
C TRP A 214 -1.63 4.80 5.58
N CYS A 215 -2.46 5.69 6.13
CA CYS A 215 -2.04 7.04 6.49
C CYS A 215 -1.04 7.03 7.65
N ARG A 216 -1.21 6.11 8.62
CA ARG A 216 -0.33 6.05 9.77
C ARG A 216 1.06 5.56 9.44
N ASN A 217 1.13 4.51 8.63
CA ASN A 217 2.35 3.75 8.43
C ASN A 217 3.11 4.21 7.18
N THR A 218 4.36 3.77 7.05
CA THR A 218 5.11 3.96 5.80
C THR A 218 5.06 2.69 4.95
N THR A 219 5.60 2.76 3.74
CA THR A 219 5.63 1.63 2.82
C THR A 219 6.94 1.58 2.06
N PHE A 220 7.28 0.41 1.57
CA PHE A 220 8.33 0.23 0.58
C PHE A 220 7.83 -0.65 -0.56
N VAL A 221 8.50 -0.57 -1.70
CA VAL A 221 8.35 -1.52 -2.80
C VAL A 221 9.65 -2.29 -2.93
N PRO A 222 9.62 -3.64 -2.91
CA PRO A 222 10.79 -4.44 -3.20
C PRO A 222 11.42 -4.05 -4.54
N SER A 223 12.73 -3.88 -4.53
CA SER A 223 13.51 -3.41 -5.66
C SER A 223 14.33 -4.56 -6.26
N THR A 224 14.42 -4.58 -7.58
CA THR A 224 15.42 -5.38 -8.32
C THR A 224 16.78 -4.71 -8.28
N GLY A 225 16.88 -3.46 -7.82
CA GLY A 225 18.14 -2.78 -7.55
C GLY A 225 18.61 -2.99 -6.11
N PRO A 226 19.85 -2.58 -5.79
CA PRO A 226 20.38 -2.66 -4.42
C PRO A 226 19.83 -1.57 -3.51
N VAL A 227 19.20 -0.52 -4.05
CA VAL A 227 18.72 0.64 -3.27
C VAL A 227 17.20 0.59 -3.09
N ILE A 228 16.77 0.86 -1.86
CA ILE A 228 15.36 1.05 -1.48
C ILE A 228 15.24 2.39 -0.76
N SER A 229 14.30 3.21 -1.21
CA SER A 229 13.99 4.50 -0.58
C SER A 229 12.67 4.41 0.20
N ILE A 230 12.70 4.77 1.48
CA ILE A 230 11.55 4.70 2.40
C ILE A 230 11.31 6.08 3.00
N ILE A 231 10.06 6.56 3.00
CA ILE A 231 9.71 7.80 3.72
C ILE A 231 9.65 7.50 5.21
N VAL A 232 10.35 8.28 6.03
CA VAL A 232 10.38 8.08 7.49
C VAL A 232 9.73 9.23 8.27
N GLY A 233 9.47 10.37 7.63
CA GLY A 233 8.87 11.53 8.31
C GLY A 233 8.87 12.78 7.45
N ASN A 234 8.57 13.92 8.09
CA ASN A 234 8.87 15.26 7.62
C ASN A 234 9.70 15.98 8.70
N PRO A 235 10.40 17.09 8.36
CA PRO A 235 11.16 17.91 9.30
C PRO A 235 10.33 18.44 10.48
N ASN A 236 9.02 18.59 10.31
CA ASN A 236 8.11 19.04 11.37
C ASN A 236 7.91 18.00 12.49
N TYR A 237 8.30 16.74 12.29
CA TYR A 237 8.23 15.75 13.36
C TYR A 237 9.38 15.91 14.35
N LEU A 238 9.03 15.91 15.64
CA LEU A 238 9.99 15.98 16.73
C LEU A 238 10.99 14.83 16.62
N VAL A 239 12.27 15.18 16.55
CA VAL A 239 13.36 14.22 16.77
C VAL A 239 13.33 13.85 18.24
N GLN A 240 12.90 12.63 18.57
CA GLN A 240 12.98 12.12 19.94
C GLN A 240 14.46 11.84 20.24
N LYS A 241 14.98 12.53 21.27
CA LYS A 241 16.31 12.32 21.82
C LYS A 241 16.36 11.04 22.66
#